data_AF-A0A2S5B435-F1
#
_entry.id   AF-A0A2S5B435-F1
#
_cell.length_a   1.000
_cell.length_b   1.000
_cell.length_c   1.000
_cell.angle_alpha   90.00
_cell.angle_beta   90.00
_cell.angle_gamma   90.00
#
_symmetry.space_group_name_H-M   'P 1'
#
loop_
_entity.id
_entity.type
_entity.pdbx_description
1 polymer ?
#
loop_
_entity_poly.entity_id
_entity_poly.type
_entity_poly.pdbx_seq_one_letter_code
_entity_poly.pdbx_strand_id
1 'polypeptide(L)'
;MVNVRDVTADAFINAYAQHLKRSGKLEVPVWVDLVKTGTGKELAPYDADWYYIRTAAVARHIYLRKHVGVGALTKLHGGAVNRGNRPSHHRDGSGSVERKIMQGLEKIGVLEKDTARGGRRISIDGQRDLDRIATAVQEELREQAEEDSENAMSLVSRLVPSAVIDRLEPVLARLPSLVGVPRPLKWAFLALLLFNMDGLPGVWHARIIGPFTWFQILVKLGKKFPNWRIGKDEFEFRTKREFRATPNSSDTFGFHLSNSSFAVCLDHVRGPYAFELVGAAYGIDGMTFALGGTSFDYQKEIPVWTKFEVENRLLGYDKKWLYIQTDFQSCPHPKTGERKIYCRTLSRVVIKHNRRTVSPHRAFALTGYGVKHGAQNWAVVQTMTKEEQLKWLFGEDVEKAKEIVLGPVERGMEGKSQWPGQLA
;
A
#
# COMPACT_ATOMS: atom_id res chain seq x y z
N MET A 1 18.67 34.50 -22.44
CA MET A 1 19.00 33.64 -23.58
C MET A 1 19.12 32.23 -23.05
N VAL A 2 18.32 31.30 -23.57
CA VAL A 2 18.34 29.89 -23.16
C VAL A 2 19.66 29.28 -23.63
N ASN A 3 20.28 28.47 -22.78
CA ASN A 3 21.51 27.74 -23.10
C ASN A 3 21.34 26.24 -22.87
N VAL A 4 22.32 25.43 -23.28
CA VAL A 4 22.29 23.95 -23.17
C VAL A 4 22.11 23.44 -21.72
N ARG A 5 22.41 24.25 -20.69
CA ARG A 5 22.24 23.89 -19.27
C ARG A 5 20.78 23.99 -18.81
N ASP A 6 19.97 24.78 -19.50
CA ASP A 6 18.57 25.04 -19.14
C ASP A 6 17.62 23.95 -19.69
N VAL A 7 18.14 23.04 -20.52
CA VAL A 7 17.39 21.95 -21.17
C VAL A 7 17.80 20.59 -20.61
N THR A 8 16.83 19.67 -20.52
CA THR A 8 17.08 18.29 -20.10
C THR A 8 18.05 17.59 -21.06
N ALA A 9 18.90 16.72 -20.50
CA ALA A 9 19.97 16.10 -21.26
C ALA A 9 19.43 15.23 -22.41
N ASP A 10 18.37 14.46 -22.14
CA ASP A 10 17.79 13.54 -23.10
C ASP A 10 17.16 14.28 -24.30
N ALA A 11 16.26 15.23 -24.03
CA ALA A 11 15.62 16.03 -25.08
C ALA A 11 16.64 16.74 -25.97
N PHE A 12 17.66 17.37 -25.36
CA PHE A 12 18.71 18.04 -26.12
C PHE A 12 19.53 17.06 -26.99
N ILE A 13 19.94 15.92 -26.43
CA ILE A 13 20.77 14.94 -27.15
C ILE A 13 20.03 14.41 -28.37
N ASN A 14 18.75 14.08 -28.22
CA ASN A 14 17.92 13.55 -29.31
C ASN A 14 17.72 14.59 -30.41
N ALA A 15 17.37 15.83 -30.04
CA ALA A 15 17.19 16.92 -31.00
C ALA A 15 18.50 17.27 -31.73
N TYR A 16 19.62 17.33 -31.02
CA TYR A 16 20.92 17.62 -31.62
C TYR A 16 21.43 16.47 -32.51
N ALA A 17 21.17 15.21 -32.13
CA ALA A 17 21.47 14.06 -32.98
C ALA A 17 20.70 14.11 -34.31
N GLN A 18 19.41 14.46 -34.26
CA GLN A 18 18.59 14.65 -35.46
C GLN A 18 19.08 15.84 -36.30
N HIS A 19 19.52 16.94 -35.67
CA HIS A 19 20.13 18.05 -36.39
C HIS A 19 21.41 17.63 -37.12
N LEU A 20 22.31 16.90 -36.45
CA LEU A 20 23.54 16.39 -37.06
C LEU A 20 23.23 15.44 -38.24
N LYS A 21 22.23 14.56 -38.09
CA LYS A 21 21.78 13.65 -39.15
C LYS A 21 21.23 14.42 -40.35
N ARG A 22 20.33 15.40 -40.11
CA ARG A 22 19.76 16.26 -41.16
C ARG A 22 20.82 17.11 -41.88
N SER A 23 21.86 17.52 -41.16
CA SER A 23 22.91 18.36 -41.74
C SER A 23 23.75 17.64 -42.80
N GLY A 24 23.87 16.31 -42.73
CA GLY A 24 24.71 15.51 -43.63
C GLY A 24 26.21 15.81 -43.59
N LYS A 25 26.66 16.73 -42.73
CA LYS A 25 28.07 17.18 -42.64
C LYS A 25 28.95 16.27 -41.80
N LEU A 26 28.35 15.40 -40.97
CA LEU A 26 29.07 14.46 -40.14
C LEU A 26 29.42 13.21 -40.93
N GLU A 27 30.71 13.02 -41.20
CA GLU A 27 31.24 11.78 -41.77
C GLU A 27 31.07 10.63 -40.77
N VAL A 28 30.18 9.69 -41.09
CA VAL A 28 29.99 8.46 -40.32
C VAL A 28 31.02 7.42 -40.78
N PRO A 29 31.84 6.86 -39.87
CA PRO A 29 32.78 5.80 -40.23
C PRO A 29 32.08 4.53 -40.75
N VAL A 30 32.71 3.85 -41.71
CA VAL A 30 32.16 2.65 -42.37
C VAL A 30 31.87 1.51 -41.39
N TRP A 31 32.59 1.42 -40.27
CA TRP A 31 32.46 0.32 -39.31
C TRP A 31 31.37 0.51 -38.25
N VAL A 32 30.60 1.61 -38.29
CA VAL A 32 29.66 2.00 -37.22
C VAL A 32 28.56 0.95 -36.96
N ASP A 33 28.15 0.21 -37.97
CA ASP A 33 27.19 -0.88 -37.91
C ASP A 33 27.75 -2.20 -37.36
N LEU A 34 29.08 -2.38 -37.39
CA LEU A 34 29.74 -3.64 -37.01
C LEU A 34 30.31 -3.64 -35.59
N VAL A 35 30.53 -2.47 -34.99
CA VAL A 35 31.31 -2.36 -33.75
C VAL A 35 30.46 -2.25 -32.49
N LYS A 36 31.08 -2.63 -31.37
CA LYS A 36 30.58 -2.32 -30.03
C LYS A 36 31.18 -1.01 -29.54
N THR A 37 30.45 -0.32 -28.66
CA THR A 37 30.88 0.97 -28.08
C THR A 37 31.97 0.84 -27.02
N GLY A 38 32.29 -0.37 -26.56
CA GLY A 38 33.37 -0.63 -25.61
C GLY A 38 33.63 -2.13 -25.44
N THR A 39 34.79 -2.47 -24.86
CA THR A 39 35.19 -3.87 -24.62
C THR A 39 34.31 -4.57 -23.61
N GLY A 40 33.66 -3.80 -22.73
CA GLY A 40 32.72 -4.28 -21.73
C GLY A 40 31.30 -4.60 -22.22
N LYS A 41 31.01 -4.36 -23.51
CA LYS A 41 29.69 -4.61 -24.10
C LYS A 41 29.70 -5.93 -24.86
N GLU A 42 28.63 -6.69 -24.73
CA GLU A 42 28.48 -7.98 -25.42
C GLU A 42 27.97 -7.79 -26.85
N LEU A 43 27.00 -6.88 -27.03
CA LEU A 43 26.34 -6.59 -28.30
C LEU A 43 26.61 -5.16 -28.78
N ALA A 44 26.42 -4.93 -30.07
CA ALA A 44 26.42 -3.60 -30.68
C ALA A 44 25.13 -2.82 -30.29
N PRO A 45 25.12 -1.49 -30.39
CA PRO A 45 23.90 -0.71 -30.18
C PRO A 45 22.80 -1.10 -31.16
N TYR A 46 21.56 -1.22 -30.67
CA TYR A 46 20.40 -1.58 -31.48
C TYR A 46 19.90 -0.45 -32.38
N ASP A 47 20.05 0.79 -31.94
CA ASP A 47 19.66 1.97 -32.71
C ASP A 47 20.67 2.21 -33.85
N ALA A 48 20.21 2.27 -35.09
CA ALA A 48 21.06 2.55 -36.25
C ALA A 48 21.69 3.96 -36.19
N ASP A 49 21.05 4.91 -35.50
CA ASP A 49 21.51 6.29 -35.37
C ASP A 49 22.38 6.53 -34.11
N TRP A 50 22.80 5.45 -33.43
CA TRP A 50 23.56 5.53 -32.19
C TRP A 50 24.81 6.41 -32.27
N TYR A 51 25.45 6.49 -33.45
CA TYR A 51 26.64 7.31 -33.66
C TYR A 51 26.33 8.81 -33.58
N TYR A 52 25.18 9.24 -34.10
CA TYR A 52 24.71 10.63 -33.99
C TYR A 52 24.34 10.97 -32.54
N ILE A 53 23.64 10.06 -31.86
CA ILE A 53 23.29 10.19 -30.44
C ILE A 53 24.56 10.29 -29.58
N ARG A 54 25.56 9.44 -29.85
CA ARG A 54 26.84 9.49 -29.14
C ARG A 54 27.57 10.80 -29.41
N THR A 55 27.59 11.25 -30.66
CA THR A 55 28.19 12.53 -31.06
C THR A 55 27.54 13.71 -30.34
N ALA A 56 26.21 13.73 -30.27
CA ALA A 56 25.47 14.76 -29.56
C ALA A 56 25.74 14.77 -28.05
N ALA A 57 25.80 13.59 -27.43
CA ALA A 57 26.15 13.46 -26.02
C ALA A 57 27.57 13.98 -25.72
N VAL A 58 28.54 13.70 -26.60
CA VAL A 58 29.92 14.18 -26.48
C VAL A 58 29.99 15.70 -26.65
N ALA A 59 29.32 16.27 -27.64
CA ALA A 59 29.26 17.72 -27.84
C ALA A 59 28.70 18.44 -26.61
N ARG A 60 27.57 17.95 -26.06
CA ARG A 60 26.99 18.47 -24.81
C ARG A 60 27.95 18.34 -23.63
N HIS A 61 28.64 17.21 -23.50
CA HIS A 61 29.58 17.01 -22.39
C HIS A 61 30.75 17.99 -22.43
N ILE A 62 31.31 18.23 -23.63
CA ILE A 62 32.41 19.19 -23.82
C ILE A 62 31.95 20.62 -23.56
N TYR A 63 30.75 20.99 -24.01
CA TYR A 63 30.15 22.29 -23.70
C TYR A 63 30.10 22.55 -22.19
N LEU A 64 29.71 21.55 -21.39
CA LEU A 64 29.57 21.68 -19.94
C LEU A 64 30.92 21.67 -19.19
N ARG A 65 31.85 20.82 -19.59
CA ARG A 65 33.14 20.61 -18.91
C ARG A 65 34.29 21.47 -19.46
N LYS A 66 34.06 22.19 -20.56
CA LYS A 66 34.97 23.10 -21.28
C LYS A 66 36.19 22.43 -21.92
N HIS A 67 36.98 21.68 -21.17
CA HIS A 67 38.24 21.07 -21.63
C HIS A 67 38.19 19.56 -21.41
N VAL A 68 38.08 18.78 -22.48
CA VAL A 68 37.92 17.32 -22.37
C VAL A 68 38.83 16.60 -23.36
N GLY A 69 39.49 15.56 -22.88
CA GLY A 69 40.29 14.64 -23.70
C GLY A 69 39.58 13.31 -23.95
N VAL A 70 40.07 12.55 -24.93
CA VAL A 70 39.53 11.22 -25.29
C VAL A 70 39.48 10.29 -24.07
N GLY A 71 40.52 10.28 -23.23
CA GLY A 71 40.57 9.42 -22.04
C GLY A 71 39.52 9.76 -20.96
N ALA A 72 39.05 11.01 -20.89
CA ALA A 72 37.95 11.37 -20.00
C ALA A 72 36.61 10.86 -20.54
N LEU A 73 36.41 10.94 -21.87
CA LEU A 73 35.22 10.40 -22.53
C LEU A 73 35.16 8.87 -22.46
N THR A 74 36.29 8.17 -22.60
CA THR A 74 36.30 6.70 -22.46
C THR A 74 35.92 6.25 -21.06
N LYS A 75 36.34 6.97 -20.01
CA LYS A 75 35.89 6.69 -18.64
C LYS A 75 34.41 7.01 -18.45
N LEU A 76 33.94 8.14 -19.00
CA LEU A 76 32.53 8.56 -18.92
C LEU A 76 31.59 7.55 -19.59
N HIS A 77 31.95 7.06 -20.77
CA HIS A 77 31.16 6.11 -21.55
C HIS A 77 31.53 4.64 -21.27
N GLY A 78 32.43 4.42 -20.31
CA GLY A 78 32.72 3.12 -19.74
C GLY A 78 31.63 2.62 -18.80
N GLY A 79 31.82 1.45 -18.21
CA GLY A 79 30.83 0.87 -17.30
C GLY A 79 31.31 -0.38 -16.59
N ALA A 80 30.47 -0.91 -15.71
CA ALA A 80 30.71 -2.20 -15.08
C ALA A 80 30.56 -3.33 -16.09
N VAL A 81 31.50 -4.27 -16.09
CA VAL A 81 31.50 -5.43 -16.99
C VAL A 81 31.22 -6.68 -16.18
N ASN A 82 30.25 -7.48 -16.65
CA ASN A 82 30.02 -8.81 -16.13
C ASN A 82 31.17 -9.73 -16.57
N ARG A 83 31.89 -10.31 -15.62
CA ARG A 83 33.04 -11.20 -15.87
C ARG A 83 32.67 -12.68 -15.64
N GLY A 84 31.39 -13.01 -15.75
CA GLY A 84 30.84 -14.33 -15.44
C GLY A 84 30.84 -14.54 -13.93
N ASN A 85 31.52 -15.59 -13.47
CA ASN A 85 31.59 -15.93 -12.05
C ASN A 85 32.56 -15.05 -11.22
N ARG A 86 33.27 -14.11 -11.85
CA ARG A 86 34.17 -13.16 -11.17
C ARG A 86 33.45 -11.83 -10.91
N PRO A 87 33.76 -11.13 -9.80
CA PRO A 87 33.14 -9.83 -9.51
C PRO A 87 33.27 -8.83 -10.65
N SER A 88 32.25 -7.98 -10.80
CA SER A 88 32.22 -6.92 -11.81
C SER A 88 33.27 -5.85 -11.53
N HIS A 89 33.95 -5.38 -12.58
CA HIS A 89 34.86 -4.24 -12.51
C HIS A 89 34.53 -3.23 -13.59
N HIS A 90 34.87 -1.96 -13.35
CA HIS A 90 34.78 -0.91 -14.37
C HIS A 90 35.77 -1.17 -15.50
N ARG A 91 35.31 -1.01 -16.75
CA ARG A 91 36.15 -0.93 -17.95
C ARG A 91 35.77 0.30 -18.76
N ASP A 92 36.79 0.95 -19.28
CA ASP A 92 36.66 2.11 -20.16
C ASP A 92 35.96 1.74 -21.49
N GLY A 93 35.26 2.71 -22.06
CA GLY A 93 34.67 2.64 -23.39
C GLY A 93 35.70 2.69 -24.52
N SER A 94 35.25 2.53 -25.76
CA SER A 94 36.12 2.49 -26.93
C SER A 94 36.73 3.85 -27.24
N GLY A 95 38.04 4.01 -27.02
CA GLY A 95 38.75 5.23 -27.38
C GLY A 95 38.81 5.51 -28.88
N SER A 96 38.59 4.50 -29.73
CA SER A 96 38.52 4.70 -31.18
C SER A 96 37.25 5.47 -31.57
N VAL A 97 36.10 5.06 -31.00
CA VAL A 97 34.79 5.69 -31.23
C VAL A 97 34.84 7.14 -30.77
N GLU A 98 35.24 7.39 -29.52
CA GLU A 98 35.30 8.74 -28.95
C GLU A 98 36.25 9.65 -29.75
N ARG A 99 37.42 9.14 -30.16
CA ARG A 99 38.38 9.91 -30.96
C ARG A 99 37.81 10.31 -32.31
N LYS A 100 37.12 9.40 -33.00
CA LYS A 100 36.54 9.63 -34.33
C LYS A 100 35.38 10.62 -34.27
N ILE A 101 34.57 10.55 -33.23
CA ILE A 101 33.53 11.54 -32.94
C ILE A 101 34.14 12.94 -32.75
N MET A 102 35.17 13.06 -31.91
CA MET A 102 35.83 14.35 -31.68
C MET A 102 36.47 14.91 -32.95
N GLN A 103 37.08 14.06 -33.78
CA GLN A 103 37.62 14.45 -35.08
C GLN A 103 36.53 14.91 -36.05
N GLY A 104 35.37 14.23 -36.07
CA GLY A 104 34.22 14.62 -36.88
C GLY A 104 33.66 15.97 -36.47
N LEU A 105 33.48 16.21 -35.17
CA LEU A 105 33.03 17.50 -34.65
C LEU A 105 34.05 18.64 -34.87
N GLU A 106 35.35 18.33 -34.86
CA GLU A 106 36.42 19.28 -35.21
C GLU A 106 36.34 19.67 -36.69
N LYS A 107 36.12 18.71 -37.60
CA LYS A 107 35.95 18.97 -39.04
C LYS A 107 34.74 19.85 -39.36
N ILE A 108 33.64 19.70 -38.62
CA ILE A 108 32.42 20.50 -38.80
C ILE A 108 32.57 21.91 -38.18
N GLY A 109 33.64 22.14 -37.41
CA GLY A 109 33.90 23.42 -36.74
C GLY A 109 33.14 23.60 -35.42
N VAL A 110 32.54 22.55 -34.87
CA VAL A 110 31.84 22.59 -33.57
C VAL A 110 32.85 22.54 -32.41
N LEU A 111 33.93 21.79 -32.57
CA LEU A 111 35.02 21.69 -31.60
C LEU A 111 36.31 22.32 -32.14
N GLU A 112 37.12 22.83 -31.23
CA GLU A 112 38.49 23.26 -31.50
C GLU A 112 39.47 22.63 -30.51
N LYS A 113 40.73 22.49 -30.93
CA LYS A 113 41.80 22.01 -30.04
C LYS A 113 42.14 23.09 -29.03
N ASP A 114 42.22 22.68 -27.76
CA ASP A 114 42.66 23.60 -26.72
C ASP A 114 44.18 23.57 -26.59
N THR A 115 44.83 24.61 -27.12
CA THR A 115 46.30 24.75 -27.08
C THR A 115 46.84 25.06 -25.68
N ALA A 116 46.02 25.58 -24.77
CA ALA A 116 46.45 26.00 -23.44
C ALA A 116 46.48 24.85 -22.42
N ARG A 117 45.40 24.05 -22.33
CA ARG A 117 45.27 22.98 -21.33
C ARG A 117 45.27 21.57 -21.93
N GLY A 118 45.32 21.47 -23.26
CA GLY A 118 45.20 20.21 -23.98
C GLY A 118 43.75 19.70 -24.04
N GLY A 119 43.50 18.76 -24.95
CA GLY A 119 42.16 18.26 -25.22
C GLY A 119 41.41 19.10 -26.25
N ARG A 120 40.08 19.06 -26.20
CA ARG A 120 39.19 19.85 -27.09
C ARG A 120 38.25 20.69 -26.24
N ARG A 121 37.89 21.85 -26.79
CA ARG A 121 36.88 22.76 -26.28
C ARG A 121 35.86 23.07 -27.37
N ILE A 122 34.69 23.55 -26.95
CA ILE A 122 33.67 24.02 -27.90
C ILE A 122 34.16 25.31 -28.58
N SER A 123 33.95 25.44 -29.89
CA SER A 123 34.24 26.68 -30.61
C SER A 123 33.15 27.73 -30.35
N ILE A 124 33.40 28.99 -30.69
CA ILE A 124 32.42 30.07 -30.56
C ILE A 124 31.18 29.79 -31.44
N ASP A 125 31.41 29.34 -32.68
CA ASP A 125 30.34 29.00 -33.61
C ASP A 125 29.57 27.75 -33.15
N GLY A 126 30.28 26.75 -32.63
CA GLY A 126 29.67 25.56 -32.04
C GLY A 126 28.79 25.92 -30.83
N GLN A 127 29.25 26.79 -29.95
CA GLN A 127 28.45 27.27 -28.83
C GLN A 127 27.14 27.93 -29.30
N ARG A 128 27.21 28.80 -30.31
CA ARG A 128 26.03 29.46 -30.89
C ARG A 128 25.05 28.47 -31.52
N ASP A 129 25.55 27.43 -32.20
CA ASP A 129 24.72 26.37 -32.80
C ASP A 129 24.00 25.55 -31.73
N LEU A 130 24.73 25.08 -30.71
CA LEU A 130 24.13 24.32 -29.61
C LEU A 130 23.10 25.15 -28.81
N ASP A 131 23.38 26.42 -28.53
CA ASP A 131 22.45 27.29 -27.78
C ASP A 131 21.18 27.61 -28.59
N ARG A 132 21.27 27.73 -29.91
CA ARG A 132 20.09 27.88 -30.79
C ARG A 132 19.20 26.64 -30.72
N ILE A 133 19.79 25.45 -30.79
CA ILE A 133 19.04 24.19 -30.73
C ILE A 133 18.44 23.98 -29.34
N ALA A 134 19.15 24.36 -28.27
CA ALA A 134 18.60 24.35 -26.92
C ALA A 134 17.35 25.25 -26.80
N THR A 135 17.37 26.43 -27.43
CA THR A 135 16.21 27.33 -27.45
C THR A 135 15.01 26.67 -28.14
N ALA A 136 15.21 26.06 -29.32
CA ALA A 136 14.16 25.38 -30.06
C ALA A 136 13.55 24.20 -29.28
N VAL A 137 14.39 23.38 -28.63
CA VAL A 137 13.91 22.27 -27.80
C VAL A 137 13.09 22.76 -26.61
N GLN A 138 13.47 23.90 -26.01
CA GLN A 138 12.72 24.45 -24.90
C GLN A 138 11.35 25.00 -25.31
N GLU A 139 11.23 25.52 -26.54
CA GLU A 139 9.96 25.93 -27.13
C GLU A 139 9.06 24.73 -27.39
N GLU A 140 9.61 23.68 -28.04
CA GLU A 140 8.88 22.42 -28.31
C GLU A 140 8.38 21.74 -27.02
N LEU A 141 9.21 21.71 -25.97
CA LEU A 141 8.81 21.16 -24.67
C LEU A 141 7.71 21.98 -23.97
N ARG A 142 7.64 23.30 -24.23
CA ARG A 142 6.57 24.15 -23.69
C ARG A 142 5.27 23.89 -24.43
N GLU A 143 5.30 23.82 -25.75
CA GLU A 143 4.14 23.52 -26.59
C GLU A 143 3.55 22.15 -26.23
N GLN A 144 4.38 21.10 -26.12
CA GLN A 144 3.92 19.77 -25.67
C GLN A 144 3.29 19.78 -24.28
N ALA A 145 3.84 20.56 -23.34
CA ALA A 145 3.28 20.66 -22.00
C ALA A 145 1.91 21.38 -22.00
N GLU A 146 1.71 22.35 -22.90
CA GLU A 146 0.44 23.03 -23.10
C GLU A 146 -0.60 22.09 -23.71
N GLU A 147 -0.26 21.36 -24.78
CA GLU A 147 -1.12 20.36 -25.42
C GLU A 147 -1.52 19.22 -24.46
N ASP A 148 -0.57 18.67 -23.68
CA ASP A 148 -0.83 17.63 -22.70
C ASP A 148 -1.77 18.11 -21.58
N SER A 149 -1.64 19.37 -21.18
CA SER A 149 -2.52 19.99 -20.18
C SER A 149 -3.93 20.18 -20.72
N GLU A 150 -4.09 20.60 -21.98
CA GLU A 150 -5.39 20.71 -22.64
C GLU A 150 -6.08 19.35 -22.81
N ASN A 151 -5.33 18.34 -23.25
CA ASN A 151 -5.82 16.97 -23.39
C ASN A 151 -6.26 16.39 -22.03
N ALA A 152 -5.49 16.61 -20.97
CA ALA A 152 -5.83 16.17 -19.63
C ALA A 152 -7.07 16.90 -19.07
N MET A 153 -7.23 18.20 -19.33
CA MET A 153 -8.43 18.96 -18.96
C MET A 153 -9.68 18.46 -19.70
N SER A 154 -9.55 18.13 -20.98
CA SER A 154 -10.61 17.52 -21.78
C SER A 154 -11.05 16.18 -21.20
N LEU A 155 -10.11 15.30 -20.84
CA LEU A 155 -10.42 14.00 -20.22
C LEU A 155 -11.08 14.13 -18.84
N VAL A 156 -10.59 15.03 -17.98
CA VAL A 156 -11.19 15.28 -16.66
C VAL A 156 -12.62 15.82 -16.79
N SER A 157 -12.88 16.72 -17.74
CA SER A 157 -14.22 17.25 -18.00
C SER A 157 -15.21 16.20 -18.49
N ARG A 158 -14.74 15.14 -19.16
CA ARG A 158 -15.56 13.99 -19.60
C ARG A 158 -15.87 13.01 -18.47
N LEU A 159 -14.98 12.90 -17.48
CA LEU A 159 -15.06 11.91 -16.41
C LEU A 159 -15.69 12.44 -15.12
N VAL A 160 -15.61 13.74 -14.86
CA VAL A 160 -16.09 14.37 -13.62
C VAL A 160 -17.12 15.47 -13.93
N PRO A 161 -18.37 15.36 -13.45
CA PRO A 161 -19.37 16.41 -13.63
C PRO A 161 -18.92 17.75 -13.01
N SER A 162 -19.17 18.86 -13.71
CA SER A 162 -18.77 20.22 -13.31
C SER A 162 -19.21 20.59 -11.88
N ALA A 163 -20.41 20.18 -11.48
CA ALA A 163 -20.94 20.43 -10.13
C ALA A 163 -20.11 19.80 -8.98
N VAL A 164 -19.32 18.76 -9.26
CA VAL A 164 -18.42 18.13 -8.27
C VAL A 164 -17.10 18.90 -8.17
N ILE A 165 -16.64 19.45 -9.31
CA ILE A 165 -15.44 20.27 -9.41
C ILE A 165 -15.63 21.56 -8.59
N ASP A 166 -16.76 22.25 -8.78
CA ASP A 166 -17.07 23.52 -8.11
C ASP A 166 -17.18 23.38 -6.58
N ARG A 167 -17.65 22.23 -6.08
CA ARG A 167 -17.79 21.97 -4.63
C ARG A 167 -16.48 21.66 -3.93
N LEU A 168 -15.49 21.15 -4.66
CA LEU A 168 -14.20 20.70 -4.11
C LEU A 168 -13.08 21.74 -4.30
N GLU A 169 -13.32 22.77 -5.13
CA GLU A 169 -12.41 23.91 -5.35
C GLU A 169 -11.93 24.61 -4.05
N PRO A 170 -12.78 24.93 -3.05
CA PRO A 170 -12.32 25.57 -1.82
C PRO A 170 -11.45 24.66 -0.93
N VAL A 171 -11.54 23.34 -1.08
CA VAL A 171 -10.71 22.36 -0.36
C VAL A 171 -9.34 22.24 -1.04
N LEU A 172 -9.32 22.22 -2.37
CA LEU A 172 -8.10 22.17 -3.18
C LEU A 172 -7.25 23.44 -3.06
N ALA A 173 -7.88 24.61 -2.93
CA ALA A 173 -7.19 25.88 -2.72
C ALA A 173 -6.40 25.95 -1.40
N ARG A 174 -6.69 25.04 -0.44
CA ARG A 174 -5.99 24.94 0.85
C ARG A 174 -4.86 23.93 0.87
N LEU A 175 -4.75 23.08 -0.16
CA LEU A 175 -3.57 22.22 -0.32
C LEU A 175 -2.40 23.09 -0.74
N PRO A 176 -1.20 22.93 -0.13
CA PRO A 176 -0.02 23.67 -0.54
C PRO A 176 0.14 23.47 -2.04
N SER A 177 0.20 24.57 -2.78
CA SER A 177 0.37 24.52 -4.22
C SER A 177 1.69 23.82 -4.50
N LEU A 178 1.64 22.54 -4.88
CA LEU A 178 2.74 21.87 -5.56
C LEU A 178 2.96 22.67 -6.84
N VAL A 179 3.93 23.58 -6.76
CA VAL A 179 4.31 24.49 -7.83
C VAL A 179 4.69 23.64 -9.04
N GLY A 180 4.05 23.89 -10.20
CA GLY A 180 4.36 23.21 -11.46
C GLY A 180 3.51 21.99 -11.83
N VAL A 181 2.54 21.54 -11.01
CA VAL A 181 1.65 20.43 -11.40
C VAL A 181 0.35 20.97 -12.06
N PRO A 182 0.01 20.56 -13.29
CA PRO A 182 -1.23 20.96 -13.96
C PRO A 182 -2.50 20.62 -13.15
N ARG A 183 -3.53 21.45 -13.26
CA ARG A 183 -4.84 21.26 -12.59
C ARG A 183 -5.47 19.86 -12.81
N PRO A 184 -5.49 19.27 -14.03
CA PRO A 184 -6.12 17.96 -14.22
C PRO A 184 -5.35 16.83 -13.52
N LEU A 185 -4.02 16.92 -13.44
CA LEU A 185 -3.20 15.97 -12.67
C LEU A 185 -3.47 16.04 -11.16
N LYS A 186 -3.77 17.24 -10.63
CA LYS A 186 -4.19 17.39 -9.22
C LYS A 186 -5.54 16.70 -8.97
N TRP A 187 -6.50 16.82 -9.90
CA TRP A 187 -7.78 16.12 -9.82
C TRP A 187 -7.65 14.61 -9.99
N ALA A 188 -6.81 14.15 -10.92
CA ALA A 188 -6.51 12.74 -11.10
C ALA A 188 -5.85 12.16 -9.83
N PHE A 189 -4.92 12.89 -9.23
CA PHE A 189 -4.30 12.52 -7.96
C PHE A 189 -5.30 12.49 -6.81
N LEU A 190 -6.18 13.49 -6.69
CA LEU A 190 -7.23 13.50 -5.67
C LEU A 190 -8.23 12.35 -5.88
N ALA A 191 -8.62 12.08 -7.12
CA ALA A 191 -9.47 10.95 -7.47
C ALA A 191 -8.80 9.62 -7.10
N LEU A 192 -7.49 9.49 -7.35
CA LEU A 192 -6.70 8.32 -6.94
C LEU A 192 -6.65 8.18 -5.41
N LEU A 193 -6.46 9.27 -4.67
CA LEU A 193 -6.48 9.27 -3.20
C LEU A 193 -7.87 8.87 -2.66
N LEU A 194 -8.95 9.38 -3.25
CA LEU A 194 -10.31 9.01 -2.88
C LEU A 194 -10.61 7.54 -3.21
N PHE A 195 -10.16 7.07 -4.38
CA PHE A 195 -10.29 5.67 -4.78
C PHE A 195 -9.54 4.73 -3.81
N ASN A 196 -8.40 5.18 -3.27
CA ASN A 196 -7.58 4.45 -2.31
C ASN A 196 -7.78 4.91 -0.86
N MET A 197 -8.90 5.57 -0.53
CA MET A 197 -9.09 6.20 0.79
C MET A 197 -8.98 5.21 1.96
N ASP A 198 -9.34 3.94 1.73
CA ASP A 198 -9.26 2.89 2.74
C ASP A 198 -7.81 2.53 3.12
N GLY A 199 -6.86 2.77 2.22
CA GLY A 199 -5.43 2.50 2.41
C GLY A 199 -4.65 3.68 2.99
N LEU A 200 -5.30 4.82 3.25
CA LEU A 200 -4.61 6.00 3.76
C LEU A 200 -4.11 5.77 5.20
N PRO A 201 -2.90 6.26 5.54
CA PRO A 201 -2.38 6.19 6.90
C PRO A 201 -3.37 6.78 7.91
N GLY A 202 -3.58 6.09 9.03
CA GLY A 202 -4.47 6.54 10.10
C GLY A 202 -5.94 6.10 9.96
N VAL A 203 -6.42 5.72 8.77
CA VAL A 203 -7.82 5.26 8.58
C VAL A 203 -8.08 3.98 9.38
N TRP A 204 -7.14 3.04 9.36
CA TRP A 204 -7.21 1.83 10.20
C TRP A 204 -7.31 2.16 11.69
N HIS A 205 -6.47 3.09 12.19
CA HIS A 205 -6.47 3.50 13.59
C HIS A 205 -7.81 4.14 13.99
N ALA A 206 -8.35 5.01 13.15
CA ALA A 206 -9.65 5.63 13.39
C ALA A 206 -10.80 4.60 13.40
N ARG A 207 -10.77 3.61 12.49
CA ARG A 207 -11.83 2.58 12.36
C ARG A 207 -11.78 1.49 13.44
N ILE A 208 -10.58 1.15 13.92
CA ILE A 208 -10.37 0.08 14.92
C ILE A 208 -10.25 0.65 16.33
N ILE A 209 -9.32 1.56 16.53
CA ILE A 209 -8.96 2.05 17.85
C ILE A 209 -9.92 3.16 18.28
N GLY A 210 -10.42 3.97 17.35
CA GLY A 210 -11.32 5.09 17.59
C GLY A 210 -12.55 4.75 18.46
N PRO A 211 -13.36 3.72 18.12
CA PRO A 211 -14.51 3.33 18.95
C PRO A 211 -14.10 2.89 20.37
N PHE A 212 -12.98 2.18 20.50
CA PHE A 212 -12.47 1.74 21.79
C PHE A 212 -11.96 2.92 22.63
N THR A 213 -11.17 3.83 22.05
CA THR A 213 -10.69 5.03 22.76
C THR A 213 -11.84 5.93 23.17
N TRP A 214 -12.85 6.09 22.31
CA TRP A 214 -14.07 6.84 22.64
C TRP A 214 -14.83 6.21 23.81
N PHE A 215 -15.02 4.89 23.80
CA PHE A 215 -15.61 4.17 24.94
C PHE A 215 -14.81 4.37 26.23
N GLN A 216 -13.48 4.26 26.18
CA GLN A 216 -12.61 4.48 27.35
C GLN A 216 -12.72 5.91 27.88
N ILE A 217 -12.82 6.91 27.00
CA ILE A 217 -13.06 8.31 27.39
C ILE A 217 -14.41 8.43 28.12
N LEU A 218 -15.49 7.87 27.57
CA LEU A 218 -16.82 7.90 28.20
C LEU A 218 -16.82 7.25 29.59
N VAL A 219 -16.11 6.13 29.76
CA VAL A 219 -15.96 5.46 31.07
C VAL A 219 -15.17 6.33 32.05
N LYS A 220 -14.06 6.94 31.62
CA LYS A 220 -13.28 7.88 32.45
C LYS A 220 -14.08 9.13 32.85
N LEU A 221 -15.03 9.54 32.01
CA LEU A 221 -16.00 10.61 32.30
C LEU A 221 -17.17 10.15 33.20
N GLY A 222 -17.12 8.93 33.73
CA GLY A 222 -18.09 8.43 34.70
C GLY A 222 -19.36 7.82 34.09
N LYS A 223 -19.44 7.65 32.77
CA LYS A 223 -20.61 7.03 32.12
C LYS A 223 -20.68 5.54 32.47
N LYS A 224 -21.75 5.15 33.18
CA LYS A 224 -22.06 3.74 33.46
C LYS A 224 -22.86 3.13 32.31
N PHE A 225 -22.49 1.94 31.88
CA PHE A 225 -23.21 1.19 30.85
C PHE A 225 -23.98 0.03 31.50
N PRO A 226 -25.28 -0.15 31.19
CA PRO A 226 -26.04 -1.27 31.71
C PRO A 226 -25.50 -2.60 31.17
N ASN A 227 -25.45 -3.63 32.04
CA ASN A 227 -25.05 -4.96 31.62
C ASN A 227 -26.25 -5.71 31.00
N TRP A 228 -26.33 -5.72 29.67
CA TRP A 228 -27.42 -6.33 28.91
C TRP A 228 -27.40 -7.87 28.89
N ARG A 229 -26.35 -8.50 29.45
CA ARG A 229 -26.13 -9.95 29.48
C ARG A 229 -26.93 -10.68 30.57
N ILE A 230 -27.37 -9.93 31.59
CA ILE A 230 -27.99 -10.49 32.79
C ILE A 230 -29.20 -11.34 32.41
N GLY A 231 -29.17 -12.62 32.78
CA GLY A 231 -30.27 -13.56 32.58
C GLY A 231 -30.42 -14.09 31.15
N LYS A 232 -29.52 -13.72 30.22
CA LYS A 232 -29.52 -14.24 28.85
C LYS A 232 -28.60 -15.44 28.72
N ASP A 233 -28.79 -16.20 27.64
CA ASP A 233 -27.87 -17.27 27.27
C ASP A 233 -26.66 -16.70 26.51
N GLU A 234 -25.46 -17.23 26.78
CA GLU A 234 -24.24 -16.82 26.07
C GLU A 234 -24.28 -17.11 24.56
N PHE A 235 -25.04 -18.11 24.10
CA PHE A 235 -25.18 -18.46 22.68
C PHE A 235 -26.15 -17.56 21.90
N GLU A 236 -27.01 -16.81 22.59
CA GLU A 236 -27.89 -15.82 21.95
C GLU A 236 -27.10 -14.59 21.49
N PHE A 237 -25.91 -14.35 22.05
CA PHE A 237 -25.15 -13.17 21.74
C PHE A 237 -24.52 -13.21 20.35
N ARG A 238 -24.93 -12.24 19.52
CA ARG A 238 -24.48 -12.05 18.15
C ARG A 238 -24.08 -10.61 17.92
N THR A 239 -23.01 -10.40 17.17
CA THR A 239 -22.65 -9.07 16.65
C THR A 239 -22.65 -9.09 15.14
N LYS A 240 -23.09 -7.98 14.56
CA LYS A 240 -23.12 -7.77 13.11
C LYS A 240 -22.38 -6.50 12.77
N ARG A 241 -21.57 -6.55 11.72
CA ARG A 241 -20.90 -5.37 11.17
C ARG A 241 -20.95 -5.41 9.65
N GLU A 242 -21.27 -4.28 9.05
CA GLU A 242 -21.31 -4.11 7.61
C GLU A 242 -19.95 -3.67 7.07
N PHE A 243 -19.59 -4.24 5.93
CA PHE A 243 -18.40 -3.90 5.16
C PHE A 243 -18.77 -3.74 3.69
N ARG A 244 -17.86 -3.12 2.94
CA ARG A 244 -17.96 -3.01 1.48
C ARG A 244 -16.67 -3.50 0.86
N ALA A 245 -16.78 -4.35 -0.16
CA ALA A 245 -15.64 -4.75 -0.96
C ALA A 245 -15.19 -3.54 -1.79
N THR A 246 -14.03 -2.98 -1.47
CA THR A 246 -13.43 -1.87 -2.19
C THR A 246 -12.31 -2.38 -3.09
N PRO A 247 -11.90 -1.62 -4.12
CA PRO A 247 -10.80 -2.02 -4.99
C PRO A 247 -9.51 -2.37 -4.24
N ASN A 248 -9.21 -1.65 -3.16
CA ASN A 248 -8.04 -1.91 -2.30
C ASN A 248 -8.12 -3.24 -1.52
N SER A 249 -9.33 -3.74 -1.28
CA SER A 249 -9.57 -5.03 -0.62
C SER A 249 -9.91 -6.16 -1.61
N SER A 250 -9.88 -5.85 -2.90
CA SER A 250 -10.18 -6.80 -3.97
C SER A 250 -8.91 -7.15 -4.73
N ASP A 251 -8.86 -8.34 -5.32
CA ASP A 251 -7.76 -8.71 -6.18
C ASP A 251 -7.88 -8.11 -7.60
N THR A 252 -6.74 -7.90 -8.25
CA THR A 252 -6.68 -7.31 -9.60
C THR A 252 -7.09 -8.31 -10.68
N PHE A 253 -7.02 -9.61 -10.39
CA PHE A 253 -7.18 -10.68 -11.37
C PHE A 253 -8.58 -11.31 -11.38
N GLY A 254 -9.36 -11.16 -10.30
CA GLY A 254 -10.67 -11.79 -10.14
C GLY A 254 -11.84 -10.83 -9.94
N PHE A 255 -11.60 -9.52 -9.77
CA PHE A 255 -12.65 -8.52 -9.45
C PHE A 255 -13.54 -8.94 -8.27
N HIS A 256 -12.94 -9.59 -7.28
CA HIS A 256 -13.61 -9.98 -6.04
C HIS A 256 -12.70 -9.76 -4.83
N LEU A 257 -13.31 -9.82 -3.64
CA LEU A 257 -12.62 -9.62 -2.38
C LEU A 257 -11.47 -10.62 -2.24
N SER A 258 -10.26 -10.13 -2.01
CA SER A 258 -9.07 -10.98 -1.87
C SER A 258 -9.20 -11.91 -0.67
N ASN A 259 -8.67 -13.13 -0.79
CA ASN A 259 -8.64 -14.11 0.30
C ASN A 259 -8.04 -13.55 1.60
N SER A 260 -7.03 -12.68 1.50
CA SER A 260 -6.40 -12.04 2.67
C SER A 260 -7.32 -10.99 3.33
N SER A 261 -8.21 -10.35 2.57
CA SER A 261 -9.13 -9.35 3.10
C SER A 261 -10.21 -9.96 4.00
N PHE A 262 -10.56 -11.23 3.84
CA PHE A 262 -11.42 -11.94 4.80
C PHE A 262 -10.80 -11.98 6.20
N ALA A 263 -9.51 -12.30 6.30
CA ALA A 263 -8.79 -12.32 7.58
C ALA A 263 -8.72 -10.91 8.22
N VAL A 264 -8.48 -9.88 7.40
CA VAL A 264 -8.50 -8.48 7.88
C VAL A 264 -9.88 -8.12 8.44
N CYS A 265 -10.97 -8.39 7.71
CA CYS A 265 -12.33 -8.15 8.19
C CYS A 265 -12.63 -8.93 9.47
N LEU A 266 -12.14 -10.17 9.59
CA LEU A 266 -12.30 -10.99 10.79
C LEU A 266 -11.67 -10.33 12.02
N ASP A 267 -10.48 -9.75 11.89
CA ASP A 267 -9.83 -9.03 12.99
C ASP A 267 -10.62 -7.79 13.44
N HIS A 268 -11.34 -7.14 12.51
CA HIS A 268 -12.19 -5.98 12.81
C HIS A 268 -13.43 -6.32 13.62
N VAL A 269 -13.89 -7.58 13.60
CA VAL A 269 -15.14 -7.99 14.26
C VAL A 269 -14.91 -8.89 15.47
N ARG A 270 -13.87 -9.74 15.42
CA ARG A 270 -13.62 -10.76 16.45
C ARG A 270 -13.15 -10.15 17.76
N GLY A 271 -12.27 -9.15 17.72
CA GLY A 271 -11.81 -8.46 18.93
C GLY A 271 -12.96 -7.82 19.70
N PRO A 272 -13.76 -6.92 19.07
CA PRO A 272 -14.94 -6.35 19.70
C PRO A 272 -15.94 -7.40 20.18
N TYR A 273 -16.19 -8.45 19.38
CA TYR A 273 -17.08 -9.55 19.79
C TYR A 273 -16.58 -10.26 21.05
N ALA A 274 -15.30 -10.62 21.10
CA ALA A 274 -14.73 -11.31 22.27
C ALA A 274 -14.77 -10.42 23.52
N PHE A 275 -14.47 -9.13 23.37
CA PHE A 275 -14.60 -8.14 24.46
C PHE A 275 -16.03 -8.04 24.98
N GLU A 276 -17.01 -7.91 24.08
CA GLU A 276 -18.41 -7.84 24.44
C GLU A 276 -18.97 -9.16 24.96
N LEU A 277 -18.42 -10.30 24.54
CA LEU A 277 -18.84 -11.61 25.01
C LEU A 277 -18.47 -11.81 26.49
N VAL A 278 -17.19 -11.67 26.87
CA VAL A 278 -16.78 -11.92 28.27
C VAL A 278 -16.77 -10.69 29.19
N GLY A 279 -17.10 -9.50 28.67
CA GLY A 279 -17.46 -8.32 29.46
C GLY A 279 -16.52 -8.02 30.64
N ALA A 280 -17.05 -8.07 31.87
CA ALA A 280 -16.33 -7.73 33.10
C ALA A 280 -15.09 -8.59 33.35
N ALA A 281 -15.09 -9.86 32.93
CA ALA A 281 -13.93 -10.73 33.08
C ALA A 281 -12.72 -10.23 32.28
N TYR A 282 -12.95 -9.55 31.14
CA TYR A 282 -11.89 -8.89 30.37
C TYR A 282 -11.47 -7.54 30.97
N GLY A 283 -12.32 -6.93 31.80
CA GLY A 283 -12.03 -5.65 32.45
C GLY A 283 -10.94 -5.72 33.54
N ILE A 284 -10.41 -6.91 33.83
CA ILE A 284 -9.27 -7.13 34.71
C ILE A 284 -7.98 -6.84 33.94
N ASP A 285 -7.12 -6.02 34.53
CA ASP A 285 -5.87 -5.60 33.89
C ASP A 285 -4.98 -6.83 33.60
N GLY A 286 -4.40 -6.91 32.40
CA GLY A 286 -3.58 -8.05 31.98
C GLY A 286 -4.35 -9.19 31.28
N MET A 287 -5.67 -9.07 31.10
CA MET A 287 -6.47 -9.98 30.28
C MET A 287 -6.24 -9.76 28.78
N THR A 288 -6.10 -10.85 28.04
CA THR A 288 -5.88 -10.87 26.59
C THR A 288 -6.57 -12.08 25.97
N PHE A 289 -6.87 -11.98 24.67
CA PHE A 289 -7.29 -13.13 23.88
C PHE A 289 -6.14 -13.60 23.00
N ALA A 290 -5.81 -14.88 23.09
CA ALA A 290 -4.87 -15.52 22.19
C ALA A 290 -5.63 -16.33 21.13
N LEU A 291 -5.41 -16.00 19.86
CA LEU A 291 -5.91 -16.78 18.74
C LEU A 291 -5.07 -18.05 18.58
N GLY A 292 -5.70 -19.23 18.57
CA GLY A 292 -5.04 -20.49 18.27
C GLY A 292 -5.04 -20.86 16.79
N GLY A 293 -5.96 -20.29 16.02
CA GLY A 293 -6.10 -20.50 14.59
C GLY A 293 -7.50 -20.16 14.11
N THR A 294 -7.62 -19.91 12.81
CA THR A 294 -8.90 -19.71 12.14
C THR A 294 -8.93 -20.60 10.91
N SER A 295 -10.02 -21.35 10.74
CA SER A 295 -10.29 -22.11 9.52
C SER A 295 -11.29 -21.34 8.66
N PHE A 296 -11.07 -21.32 7.35
CA PHE A 296 -11.92 -20.64 6.38
C PHE A 296 -12.53 -21.69 5.44
N ASP A 297 -13.85 -21.64 5.29
CA ASP A 297 -14.63 -22.40 4.32
C ASP A 297 -15.24 -21.41 3.31
N TYR A 298 -14.64 -21.32 2.13
CA TYR A 298 -15.04 -20.38 1.08
C TYR A 298 -16.09 -21.03 0.18
N GLN A 299 -17.29 -20.43 0.13
CA GLN A 299 -18.42 -20.95 -0.63
C GLN A 299 -18.67 -20.16 -1.92
N LYS A 300 -18.58 -18.82 -1.85
CA LYS A 300 -18.82 -17.92 -2.97
C LYS A 300 -17.96 -16.66 -2.87
N GLU A 301 -17.60 -16.14 -4.04
CA GLU A 301 -16.85 -14.88 -4.17
C GLU A 301 -17.73 -13.67 -3.83
N ILE A 302 -17.10 -12.61 -3.30
CA ILE A 302 -17.73 -11.31 -3.03
C ILE A 302 -17.27 -10.33 -4.11
N PRO A 303 -18.12 -9.94 -5.07
CA PRO A 303 -17.73 -9.03 -6.15
C PRO A 303 -17.33 -7.64 -5.62
N VAL A 304 -16.43 -6.95 -6.32
CA VAL A 304 -16.07 -5.56 -5.98
C VAL A 304 -17.32 -4.69 -5.89
N TRP A 305 -17.30 -3.72 -4.97
CA TRP A 305 -18.36 -2.76 -4.65
C TRP A 305 -19.58 -3.32 -3.91
N THR A 306 -19.66 -4.64 -3.73
CA THR A 306 -20.74 -5.30 -3.00
C THR A 306 -20.65 -5.00 -1.51
N LYS A 307 -21.80 -4.69 -0.90
CA LYS A 307 -21.93 -4.63 0.57
C LYS A 307 -22.17 -6.03 1.12
N PHE A 308 -21.51 -6.35 2.22
CA PHE A 308 -21.67 -7.62 2.91
C PHE A 308 -21.67 -7.41 4.43
N GLU A 309 -22.32 -8.33 5.12
CA GLU A 309 -22.41 -8.37 6.57
C GLU A 309 -21.51 -9.48 7.11
N VAL A 310 -20.85 -9.19 8.21
CA VAL A 310 -20.05 -10.16 8.96
C VAL A 310 -20.69 -10.34 10.33
N GLU A 311 -21.19 -11.56 10.58
CA GLU A 311 -21.91 -11.92 11.80
C GLU A 311 -21.07 -12.89 12.64
N ASN A 312 -20.87 -12.58 13.93
CA ASN A 312 -20.22 -13.48 14.87
C ASN A 312 -21.25 -14.18 15.76
N ARG A 313 -21.00 -15.45 16.04
CA ARG A 313 -21.73 -16.25 17.03
C ARG A 313 -20.80 -17.19 17.78
N LEU A 314 -21.12 -17.45 19.04
CA LEU A 314 -20.47 -18.48 19.83
C LEU A 314 -21.11 -19.82 19.45
N LEU A 315 -20.30 -20.81 19.10
CA LEU A 315 -20.80 -22.17 18.85
C LEU A 315 -20.71 -23.04 20.09
N GLY A 316 -19.62 -22.91 20.83
CA GLY A 316 -19.34 -23.74 21.98
C GLY A 316 -18.06 -23.33 22.68
N TYR A 317 -17.82 -23.94 23.83
CA TYR A 317 -16.58 -23.78 24.56
C TYR A 317 -16.21 -25.06 25.30
N ASP A 318 -14.91 -25.26 25.47
CA ASP A 318 -14.33 -26.33 26.30
C ASP A 318 -13.56 -25.75 27.50
N LYS A 319 -12.78 -26.60 28.18
CA LYS A 319 -11.94 -26.20 29.32
C LYS A 319 -11.00 -25.02 29.04
N LYS A 320 -10.59 -24.81 27.78
CA LYS A 320 -9.56 -23.86 27.36
C LYS A 320 -10.00 -22.93 26.23
N TRP A 321 -10.77 -23.42 25.27
CA TRP A 321 -11.05 -22.77 24.00
C TRP A 321 -12.50 -22.29 23.91
N LEU A 322 -12.66 -21.07 23.40
CA LEU A 322 -13.89 -20.56 22.83
C LEU A 322 -13.88 -20.85 21.32
N TYR A 323 -14.99 -21.38 20.81
CA TYR A 323 -15.20 -21.63 19.39
C TYR A 323 -16.19 -20.62 18.84
N ILE A 324 -15.68 -19.67 18.06
CA ILE A 324 -16.46 -18.56 17.50
C ILE A 324 -16.61 -18.81 16.01
N GLN A 325 -17.85 -18.86 15.54
CA GLN A 325 -18.14 -18.87 14.11
C GLN A 325 -18.38 -17.44 13.64
N THR A 326 -17.75 -17.10 12.52
CA THR A 326 -18.00 -15.84 11.83
C THR A 326 -18.45 -16.12 10.42
N ASP A 327 -19.64 -15.64 10.07
CA ASP A 327 -20.27 -15.82 8.77
C ASP A 327 -20.20 -14.53 7.97
N PHE A 328 -19.63 -14.63 6.78
CA PHE A 328 -19.64 -13.58 5.75
C PHE A 328 -20.86 -13.82 4.88
N GLN A 329 -21.82 -12.89 4.91
CA GLN A 329 -23.10 -13.05 4.22
C GLN A 329 -23.50 -11.78 3.47
N SER A 330 -24.36 -11.92 2.46
CA SER A 330 -24.95 -10.77 1.78
C SER A 330 -25.87 -10.01 2.73
N CYS A 331 -26.03 -8.72 2.46
CA CYS A 331 -27.20 -8.00 2.95
C CYS A 331 -28.48 -8.76 2.54
N PRO A 332 -29.56 -8.67 3.33
CA PRO A 332 -30.80 -9.37 3.04
C PRO A 332 -31.36 -8.88 1.71
N HIS A 333 -31.79 -9.83 0.86
CA HIS A 333 -32.36 -9.47 -0.44
C HIS A 333 -33.63 -8.62 -0.26
N PRO A 334 -33.80 -7.49 -0.98
CA PRO A 334 -34.87 -6.51 -0.69
C PRO A 334 -36.30 -7.06 -0.76
N LYS A 335 -36.52 -8.10 -1.58
CA LYS A 335 -37.86 -8.68 -1.80
C LYS A 335 -38.08 -10.01 -1.08
N THR A 336 -37.05 -10.84 -0.99
CA THR A 336 -37.16 -12.23 -0.49
C THR A 336 -36.58 -12.40 0.91
N GLY A 337 -35.79 -11.43 1.40
CA GLY A 337 -35.08 -11.53 2.68
C GLY A 337 -33.95 -12.56 2.71
N GLU A 338 -33.79 -13.35 1.64
CA GLU A 338 -32.76 -14.38 1.55
C GLU A 338 -31.34 -13.78 1.62
N ARG A 339 -30.45 -14.52 2.28
CA ARG A 339 -29.05 -14.15 2.47
C ARG A 339 -28.17 -15.20 1.81
N LYS A 340 -27.21 -14.73 1.01
CA LYS A 340 -26.18 -15.60 0.42
C LYS A 340 -25.00 -15.68 1.39
N ILE A 341 -24.54 -16.89 1.68
CA ILE A 341 -23.33 -17.09 2.49
C ILE A 341 -22.14 -17.15 1.53
N TYR A 342 -21.13 -16.32 1.81
CA TYR A 342 -19.91 -16.22 1.01
C TYR A 342 -18.80 -17.07 1.61
N CYS A 343 -18.58 -16.94 2.92
CA CYS A 343 -17.56 -17.69 3.63
C CYS A 343 -18.02 -17.94 5.07
N ARG A 344 -17.77 -19.15 5.58
CA ARG A 344 -17.90 -19.46 7.00
C ARG A 344 -16.53 -19.67 7.59
N THR A 345 -16.33 -19.15 8.80
CA THR A 345 -15.05 -19.30 9.49
C THR A 345 -15.24 -19.81 10.89
N LEU A 346 -14.25 -20.56 11.38
CA LEU A 346 -14.20 -21.05 12.75
C LEU A 346 -12.91 -20.55 13.40
N SER A 347 -13.04 -19.67 14.39
CA SER A 347 -11.93 -19.16 15.19
C SER A 347 -11.87 -19.82 16.56
N ARG A 348 -10.67 -20.28 16.93
CA ARG A 348 -10.38 -20.84 18.26
C ARG A 348 -9.66 -19.82 19.10
N VAL A 349 -10.27 -19.37 20.19
CA VAL A 349 -9.73 -18.29 21.03
C VAL A 349 -9.55 -18.76 22.48
N VAL A 350 -8.44 -18.39 23.11
CA VAL A 350 -8.17 -18.64 24.54
C VAL A 350 -8.18 -17.33 25.30
N ILE A 351 -8.81 -17.32 26.47
CA ILE A 351 -8.72 -16.23 27.44
C ILE A 351 -7.44 -16.41 28.26
N LYS A 352 -6.58 -15.40 28.27
CA LYS A 352 -5.33 -15.42 29.03
C LYS A 352 -5.22 -14.21 29.95
N HIS A 353 -4.73 -14.44 31.16
CA HIS A 353 -4.19 -13.38 32.00
C HIS A 353 -2.68 -13.56 32.05
N ASN A 354 -1.93 -12.63 31.48
CA ASN A 354 -0.49 -12.76 31.26
C ASN A 354 -0.15 -14.10 30.55
N ARG A 355 0.42 -15.08 31.27
CA ARG A 355 0.78 -16.41 30.74
C ARG A 355 -0.15 -17.54 31.20
N ARG A 356 -1.12 -17.26 32.08
CA ARG A 356 -2.05 -18.26 32.63
C ARG A 356 -3.34 -18.28 31.81
N THR A 357 -3.90 -19.47 31.62
CA THR A 357 -5.15 -19.67 30.88
C THR A 357 -6.34 -19.56 31.82
N VAL A 358 -7.34 -18.78 31.43
CA VAL A 358 -8.63 -18.67 32.15
C VAL A 358 -9.65 -19.55 31.44
N SER A 359 -10.38 -20.34 32.21
CA SER A 359 -11.38 -21.23 31.63
C SER A 359 -12.66 -20.46 31.24
N PRO A 360 -13.24 -20.71 30.04
CA PRO A 360 -14.45 -20.04 29.58
C PRO A 360 -15.63 -20.08 30.55
N HIS A 361 -15.93 -21.24 31.14
CA HIS A 361 -17.07 -21.39 32.06
C HIS A 361 -16.97 -20.47 33.29
N ARG A 362 -15.76 -20.27 33.82
CA ARG A 362 -15.52 -19.31 34.91
C ARG A 362 -15.60 -17.86 34.43
N ALA A 363 -15.06 -17.57 33.26
CA ALA A 363 -15.18 -16.24 32.67
C ALA A 363 -16.65 -15.84 32.50
N PHE A 364 -17.49 -16.73 31.96
CA PHE A 364 -18.92 -16.49 31.78
C PHE A 364 -19.68 -16.29 33.09
N ALA A 365 -19.33 -17.02 34.15
CA ALA A 365 -19.95 -16.84 35.45
C ALA A 365 -19.78 -15.41 36.01
N LEU A 366 -18.70 -14.70 35.65
CA LEU A 366 -18.49 -13.30 36.05
C LEU A 366 -19.25 -12.28 35.19
N THR A 367 -19.88 -12.69 34.09
CA THR A 367 -20.51 -11.75 33.13
C THR A 367 -21.98 -11.49 33.37
N GLY A 368 -22.65 -12.36 34.13
CA GLY A 368 -24.10 -12.36 34.34
C GLY A 368 -24.90 -13.19 33.34
N TYR A 369 -24.27 -13.94 32.44
CA TYR A 369 -24.97 -14.93 31.61
C TYR A 369 -25.56 -16.07 32.47
N GLY A 370 -26.63 -16.66 31.96
CA GLY A 370 -27.35 -17.78 32.56
C GLY A 370 -28.76 -17.39 33.01
N VAL A 371 -29.77 -18.06 32.45
CA VAL A 371 -31.20 -17.78 32.73
C VAL A 371 -31.57 -17.95 34.20
N LYS A 372 -30.98 -18.95 34.88
CA LYS A 372 -31.30 -19.29 36.27
C LYS A 372 -30.46 -18.54 37.31
N HIS A 373 -29.15 -18.43 37.05
CA HIS A 373 -28.18 -17.97 38.05
C HIS A 373 -27.44 -16.68 37.65
N GLY A 374 -27.65 -16.17 36.42
CA GLY A 374 -26.89 -15.03 35.90
C GLY A 374 -27.10 -13.73 36.69
N ALA A 375 -28.33 -13.44 37.12
CA ALA A 375 -28.63 -12.26 37.93
C ALA A 375 -28.01 -12.34 39.33
N GLN A 376 -28.09 -13.52 39.97
CA GLN A 376 -27.48 -13.77 41.28
C GLN A 376 -25.95 -13.64 41.19
N ASN A 377 -25.33 -14.35 40.23
CA ASN A 377 -23.89 -14.30 40.02
C ASN A 377 -23.42 -12.85 39.77
N TRP A 378 -24.14 -12.09 38.94
CA TRP A 378 -23.77 -10.70 38.65
C TRP A 378 -23.85 -9.79 39.89
N ALA A 379 -24.86 -9.97 40.75
CA ALA A 379 -24.95 -9.21 42.00
C ALA A 379 -23.74 -9.46 42.91
N VAL A 380 -23.29 -10.71 43.02
CA VAL A 380 -22.08 -11.07 43.77
C VAL A 380 -20.84 -10.42 43.16
N VAL A 381 -20.68 -10.52 41.84
CA VAL A 381 -19.52 -9.95 41.10
C VAL A 381 -19.37 -8.45 41.33
N GLN A 382 -20.49 -7.71 41.43
CA GLN A 382 -20.48 -6.28 41.71
C GLN A 382 -19.93 -5.91 43.09
N THR A 383 -19.95 -6.84 44.05
CA THR A 383 -19.37 -6.65 45.39
C THR A 383 -17.88 -7.01 45.47
N MET A 384 -17.36 -7.70 44.45
CA MET A 384 -15.98 -8.16 44.41
C MET A 384 -15.05 -7.11 43.79
N THR A 385 -13.83 -7.03 44.31
CA THR A 385 -12.75 -6.25 43.67
C THR A 385 -12.21 -6.99 42.45
N LYS A 386 -11.52 -6.27 41.54
CA LYS A 386 -10.88 -6.91 40.37
C LYS A 386 -9.84 -7.97 40.77
N GLU A 387 -9.14 -7.77 41.90
CA GLU A 387 -8.17 -8.74 42.42
C GLU A 387 -8.84 -10.01 42.95
N GLU A 388 -9.96 -9.86 43.68
CA GLU A 388 -10.79 -10.98 44.15
C GLU A 388 -11.35 -11.79 42.96
N GLN A 389 -11.83 -11.09 41.92
CA GLN A 389 -12.31 -11.73 40.68
C GLN A 389 -11.18 -12.52 39.99
N LEU A 390 -9.97 -11.95 39.92
CA LEU A 390 -8.82 -12.61 39.31
C LEU A 390 -8.42 -13.89 40.05
N LYS A 391 -8.34 -13.84 41.37
CA LYS A 391 -8.04 -15.01 42.23
C LYS A 391 -9.07 -16.12 42.01
N TRP A 392 -10.35 -15.74 42.03
CA TRP A 392 -11.44 -16.68 41.81
C TRP A 392 -11.43 -17.34 40.42
N LEU A 393 -11.10 -16.59 39.36
CA LEU A 393 -10.94 -17.15 38.01
C LEU A 393 -9.91 -18.29 37.98
N PHE A 394 -8.85 -18.18 38.77
CA PHE A 394 -7.82 -19.22 38.92
C PHE A 394 -8.15 -20.30 39.95
N GLY A 395 -9.29 -20.22 40.62
CA GLY A 395 -9.81 -21.26 41.52
C GLY A 395 -9.27 -21.15 42.93
N GLU A 396 -8.76 -19.98 43.29
CA GLU A 396 -8.45 -19.66 44.69
C GLU A 396 -9.76 -19.40 45.45
N ASP A 397 -9.79 -19.78 46.72
CA ASP A 397 -10.97 -19.59 47.57
C ASP A 397 -11.16 -18.10 47.88
N VAL A 398 -12.33 -17.59 47.51
CA VAL A 398 -12.75 -16.21 47.78
C VAL A 398 -14.10 -16.26 48.47
N GLU A 399 -14.18 -15.80 49.72
CA GLU A 399 -15.40 -15.94 50.54
C GLU A 399 -16.64 -15.35 49.89
N LYS A 400 -16.52 -14.15 49.32
CA LYS A 400 -17.61 -13.46 48.62
C LYS A 400 -18.12 -14.23 47.41
N ALA A 401 -17.27 -15.06 46.79
CA ALA A 401 -17.58 -15.76 45.56
C ALA A 401 -18.15 -17.18 45.77
N LYS A 402 -18.36 -17.61 47.02
CA LYS A 402 -18.94 -18.93 47.36
C LYS A 402 -20.35 -19.11 46.79
N GLU A 403 -21.08 -18.01 46.58
CA GLU A 403 -22.44 -18.01 46.04
C GLU A 403 -22.48 -18.06 44.51
N ILE A 404 -21.34 -17.95 43.82
CA ILE A 404 -21.29 -17.98 42.35
C ILE A 404 -21.51 -19.42 41.88
N VAL A 405 -22.59 -19.63 41.13
CA VAL A 405 -22.90 -20.92 40.52
C VAL A 405 -22.20 -21.04 39.17
N LEU A 406 -21.36 -22.06 39.01
CA LEU A 406 -20.67 -22.35 37.76
C LEU A 406 -21.59 -23.08 36.76
N GLY A 407 -21.49 -22.69 35.50
CA GLY A 407 -22.06 -23.43 34.38
C GLY A 407 -21.26 -24.71 34.06
N PRO A 408 -21.70 -25.49 33.06
CA PRO A 408 -20.98 -26.67 32.61
C PRO A 408 -19.58 -26.29 32.10
N VAL A 409 -18.61 -27.17 32.33
CA VAL A 409 -17.21 -26.96 31.91
C VAL A 409 -17.06 -26.95 30.39
N GLU A 410 -17.90 -27.71 29.70
CA GLU A 410 -17.99 -27.79 28.25
C GLU A 410 -19.45 -27.63 27.83
N ARG A 411 -19.72 -26.81 26.80
CA ARG A 411 -21.09 -26.52 26.35
C ARG A 411 -21.12 -26.27 24.84
N GLY A 412 -22.19 -26.72 24.17
CA GLY A 412 -22.38 -26.53 22.73
C GLY A 412 -21.46 -27.38 21.86
N MET A 413 -20.90 -28.46 22.41
CA MET A 413 -19.91 -29.30 21.72
C MET A 413 -20.54 -30.46 20.94
N GLU A 414 -21.87 -30.66 21.01
CA GLU A 414 -22.55 -31.82 20.41
C GLU A 414 -22.42 -31.86 18.87
N GLY A 415 -22.28 -30.70 18.23
CA GLY A 415 -22.16 -30.56 16.77
C GLY A 415 -20.73 -30.37 16.24
N LYS A 416 -19.71 -30.62 17.05
CA LYS A 416 -18.31 -30.25 16.73
C LYS A 416 -17.82 -30.79 15.39
N SER A 417 -18.21 -32.00 15.01
CA SER A 417 -17.83 -32.64 13.73
C SER A 417 -18.39 -31.93 12.50
N GLN A 418 -19.46 -31.14 12.65
CA GLN A 418 -20.10 -30.40 11.56
C GLN A 418 -19.59 -28.97 11.45
N TRP A 419 -18.64 -28.56 12.30
CA TRP A 419 -18.15 -27.19 12.29
C TRP A 419 -17.21 -26.92 11.11
N PRO A 420 -17.19 -25.68 10.58
CA PRO A 420 -16.33 -25.31 9.45
C PRO A 420 -14.85 -25.60 9.74
N GLY A 421 -14.17 -26.30 8.82
CA GLY A 421 -12.72 -26.54 8.89
C GLY A 421 -12.26 -27.65 9.84
N GLN A 422 -13.18 -28.48 10.37
CA GLN A 422 -12.80 -29.78 10.91
C GLN A 422 -12.39 -30.68 9.74
N LEU A 423 -11.12 -31.10 9.68
CA LEU A 423 -10.73 -32.24 8.84
C LEU A 423 -11.44 -33.47 9.41
N ALA A 424 -12.19 -34.18 8.57
CA ALA A 424 -12.79 -35.47 8.91
C ALA A 424 -11.72 -36.50 9.29
#